data_AF-A0A194XJS5-F1
#
_entry.id   AF-A0A194XJS5-F1
#
_cell.length_a   1.000
_cell.length_b   1.000
_cell.length_c   1.000
_cell.angle_alpha   90.00
_cell.angle_beta   90.00
_cell.angle_gamma   90.00
#
_symmetry.space_group_name_H-M   'P 1'
#
loop_
_entity.id
_entity.type
_entity.pdbx_description
1 polymer ?
#
loop_
_entity_poly.entity_id
_entity_poly.type
_entity_poly.pdbx_seq_one_letter_code
_entity_poly.pdbx_strand_id
1 'polypeptide(L)'
;MLVVCTDVRVQRTYPGQSGINPLPMDWGNKDPQKRGPVVVSRGQTTIRRRNAIGAHGGSYSIYYALAVASKEIKVDHRPDFTNTEPAANLGPFPQWADKKKIVSMDPLGHLAPWLFSETIEKENADCQPAITRAHMKLPELEQSVREGRLVPDGKVCLNESGELAVTKFAVEPVWYLPGVAERFGIDEGSLRRSLFEHTGGSYPELITRGDIKLFLPPIGGLTVYCFGDPAKMSDEKVRLALRVHDECNGSDVFGSDICTCRPYLIFGIEEAVKEAQKGGSGVVIYFRKEGRALGEVTKYLVYNARKRGLDRASEYFKRTENIAGVKDMRFQALMPDILHWLGIKKIDRMLSMSNMKHDAIVSQGIPIHERVELPESWMPEDSRVEIDAKITAGYFTTGHRMTEEELAAVKGRSWEE
;
A
#
# COMPACT_ATOMS: atom_id res chain seq x y z
N MET A 1 -1.15 -48.94 -6.55
CA MET A 1 -1.09 -49.07 -8.02
C MET A 1 -2.47 -48.72 -8.56
N LEU A 2 -2.71 -47.46 -8.88
CA LEU A 2 -3.96 -47.00 -9.48
C LEU A 2 -3.56 -46.16 -10.70
N VAL A 3 -4.16 -46.53 -11.82
CA VAL A 3 -3.78 -46.20 -13.18
C VAL A 3 -3.96 -44.70 -13.44
N VAL A 4 -2.90 -44.08 -13.96
CA VAL A 4 -2.91 -42.73 -14.52
C VAL A 4 -3.70 -42.78 -15.82
N CYS A 5 -4.94 -42.27 -15.80
CA CYS A 5 -5.71 -42.03 -17.01
C CYS A 5 -5.58 -40.55 -17.37
N THR A 6 -4.91 -40.29 -18.49
CA THR A 6 -4.80 -38.99 -19.14
C THR A 6 -6.15 -38.59 -19.70
N ASP A 7 -6.85 -37.69 -19.00
CA ASP A 7 -7.95 -36.92 -19.59
C ASP A 7 -7.88 -35.50 -19.02
N VAL A 8 -7.54 -34.54 -19.88
CA VAL A 8 -7.59 -33.11 -19.59
C VAL A 8 -9.06 -32.72 -19.42
N ARG A 9 -9.62 -32.93 -18.22
CA ARG A 9 -10.88 -32.31 -17.83
C ARG A 9 -10.60 -30.84 -17.55
N VAL A 10 -10.90 -29.99 -18.53
CA VAL A 10 -11.12 -28.55 -18.28
C VAL A 10 -12.26 -28.45 -17.28
N GLN A 11 -11.91 -28.30 -16.00
CA GLN A 11 -12.86 -28.03 -14.94
C GLN A 11 -13.44 -26.64 -15.22
N ARG A 12 -14.60 -26.60 -15.89
CA ARG A 12 -15.36 -25.36 -16.07
C ARG A 12 -15.76 -24.91 -14.67
N THR A 13 -15.26 -23.76 -14.24
CA THR A 13 -15.55 -23.21 -12.91
C THR A 13 -17.06 -23.01 -12.67
N TYR A 14 -17.88 -23.02 -13.74
CA TYR A 14 -19.36 -22.96 -13.68
C TYR A 14 -19.99 -23.82 -14.80
N PRO A 15 -21.01 -24.66 -14.53
CA PRO A 15 -21.79 -25.35 -15.57
C PRO A 15 -22.54 -24.32 -16.44
N GLY A 16 -22.35 -24.36 -17.77
CA GLY A 16 -23.15 -23.57 -18.72
C GLY A 16 -22.50 -22.35 -19.38
N GLN A 17 -21.20 -22.07 -19.18
CA GLN A 17 -20.52 -20.95 -19.85
C GLN A 17 -20.06 -21.32 -21.28
N SER A 18 -20.94 -21.20 -22.28
CA SER A 18 -20.57 -21.05 -23.70
C SER A 18 -20.55 -19.57 -24.09
N GLY A 19 -19.52 -19.10 -24.81
CA GLY A 19 -19.42 -17.71 -25.30
C GLY A 19 -18.75 -16.71 -24.35
N ILE A 20 -17.58 -17.06 -23.81
CA ILE A 20 -16.71 -16.13 -23.04
C ILE A 20 -16.13 -15.09 -24.03
N ASN A 21 -16.30 -13.80 -23.73
CA ASN A 21 -15.82 -12.69 -24.56
C ASN A 21 -15.36 -11.53 -23.65
N PRO A 22 -14.18 -11.66 -23.00
CA PRO A 22 -13.70 -10.65 -22.06
C PRO A 22 -13.45 -9.32 -22.79
N LEU A 23 -13.65 -8.20 -22.09
CA LEU A 23 -13.25 -6.90 -22.61
C LEU A 23 -11.74 -6.89 -22.92
N PRO A 24 -11.32 -6.27 -24.04
CA PRO A 24 -9.90 -6.13 -24.36
C PRO A 24 -9.11 -5.57 -23.17
N MET A 25 -7.92 -6.14 -22.95
CA MET A 25 -7.01 -5.73 -21.89
C MET A 25 -5.57 -5.80 -22.38
N ASP A 26 -4.98 -4.65 -22.69
CA ASP A 26 -3.57 -4.51 -23.08
C ASP A 26 -2.82 -3.68 -22.03
N TRP A 27 -2.40 -4.35 -20.95
CA TRP A 27 -1.78 -3.68 -19.80
C TRP A 27 -0.52 -2.90 -20.19
N GLY A 28 -0.49 -1.61 -19.86
CA GLY A 28 0.58 -0.69 -20.22
C GLY A 28 0.42 -0.01 -21.58
N ASN A 29 -0.69 -0.18 -22.30
CA ASN A 29 -0.94 0.59 -23.51
C ASN A 29 -1.17 2.08 -23.18
N LYS A 30 -0.57 2.99 -23.96
CA LYS A 30 -0.69 4.45 -23.81
C LYS A 30 -2.09 4.96 -24.10
N ASP A 31 -2.82 4.30 -24.99
CA ASP A 31 -4.17 4.65 -25.38
C ASP A 31 -5.16 3.98 -24.42
N PRO A 32 -5.91 4.74 -23.59
CA PRO A 32 -6.86 4.17 -22.63
C PRO A 32 -7.88 3.24 -23.27
N GLN A 33 -8.36 3.54 -24.49
CA GLN A 33 -9.38 2.72 -25.16
C GLN A 33 -8.82 1.38 -25.63
N LYS A 34 -7.57 1.36 -26.10
CA LYS A 34 -6.87 0.11 -26.46
C LYS A 34 -6.43 -0.69 -25.23
N ARG A 35 -6.02 0.00 -24.17
CA ARG A 35 -5.71 -0.60 -22.86
C ARG A 35 -6.95 -1.32 -22.34
N GLY A 36 -8.11 -0.64 -22.34
CA GLY A 36 -9.39 -1.14 -21.83
C GLY A 36 -9.55 -0.98 -20.32
N PRO A 37 -10.79 -1.03 -19.77
CA PRO A 37 -11.05 -0.90 -18.34
C PRO A 37 -10.74 -2.19 -17.57
N VAL A 38 -10.44 -2.08 -16.27
CA VAL A 38 -10.39 -3.24 -15.36
C VAL A 38 -11.79 -3.61 -14.92
N VAL A 39 -12.25 -4.83 -15.21
CA VAL A 39 -13.61 -5.28 -14.90
C VAL A 39 -13.58 -6.63 -14.21
N VAL A 40 -14.06 -6.68 -12.96
CA VAL A 40 -14.18 -7.93 -12.17
C VAL A 40 -15.63 -8.30 -11.79
N SER A 41 -16.61 -7.46 -12.13
CA SER A 41 -18.04 -7.67 -11.82
C SER A 41 -18.54 -9.07 -12.24
N ARG A 42 -19.36 -9.67 -11.37
CA ARG A 42 -19.85 -11.06 -11.48
C ARG A 42 -21.37 -11.16 -11.69
N GLY A 43 -22.02 -10.10 -12.15
CA GLY A 43 -23.43 -10.12 -12.53
C GLY A 43 -23.72 -11.11 -13.68
N GLN A 44 -24.98 -11.52 -13.83
CA GLN A 44 -25.38 -12.50 -14.85
C GLN A 44 -24.98 -12.08 -16.28
N THR A 45 -25.05 -10.77 -16.57
CA THR A 45 -24.68 -10.18 -17.86
C THR A 45 -23.18 -9.89 -17.98
N THR A 46 -22.47 -9.66 -16.87
CA THR A 46 -21.09 -9.17 -16.86
C THR A 46 -20.04 -10.27 -16.67
N ILE A 47 -20.44 -11.43 -16.16
CA ILE A 47 -19.53 -12.56 -15.87
C ILE A 47 -18.76 -13.07 -17.10
N ARG A 48 -19.30 -12.87 -18.31
CA ARG A 48 -18.67 -13.25 -19.58
C ARG A 48 -17.71 -12.20 -20.14
N ARG A 49 -17.78 -10.96 -19.62
CA ARG A 49 -17.06 -9.77 -20.09
C ARG A 49 -15.89 -9.37 -19.19
N ARG A 50 -15.80 -9.91 -17.98
CA ARG A 50 -14.71 -9.64 -17.04
C ARG A 50 -13.33 -10.00 -17.60
N ASN A 51 -12.35 -9.18 -17.27
CA ASN A 51 -10.94 -9.36 -17.63
C ASN A 51 -10.01 -9.37 -16.40
N ALA A 52 -10.59 -9.50 -15.21
CA ALA A 52 -9.87 -9.65 -13.95
C ALA A 52 -10.50 -10.72 -13.04
N ILE A 53 -9.66 -11.31 -12.17
CA ILE A 53 -10.05 -12.24 -11.10
C ILE A 53 -10.14 -11.46 -9.78
N GLY A 54 -10.99 -11.88 -8.85
CA GLY A 54 -11.10 -11.26 -7.52
C GLY A 54 -12.41 -10.52 -7.30
N ALA A 55 -12.35 -9.38 -6.61
CA ALA A 55 -13.49 -8.50 -6.34
C ALA A 55 -13.05 -7.03 -6.19
N HIS A 56 -13.96 -6.09 -6.47
CA HIS A 56 -13.75 -4.67 -6.17
C HIS A 56 -13.87 -4.40 -4.66
N GLY A 57 -13.29 -3.28 -4.20
CA GLY A 57 -13.36 -2.85 -2.80
C GLY A 57 -12.33 -3.50 -1.87
N GLY A 58 -11.33 -4.21 -2.43
CA GLY A 58 -10.22 -4.77 -1.67
C GLY A 58 -10.69 -5.62 -0.48
N SER A 59 -10.17 -5.30 0.71
CA SER A 59 -10.57 -5.95 1.97
C SER A 59 -12.05 -5.79 2.34
N TYR A 60 -12.78 -4.85 1.73
CA TYR A 60 -14.20 -4.61 2.01
C TYR A 60 -15.16 -5.45 1.15
N SER A 61 -14.64 -6.16 0.15
CA SER A 61 -15.45 -7.00 -0.76
C SER A 61 -16.32 -8.03 -0.03
N ILE A 62 -15.87 -8.56 1.10
CA ILE A 62 -16.64 -9.51 1.92
C ILE A 62 -17.82 -8.84 2.60
N TYR A 63 -17.66 -7.61 3.10
CA TYR A 63 -18.76 -6.85 3.68
C TYR A 63 -19.80 -6.47 2.62
N TYR A 64 -19.34 -6.11 1.42
CA TYR A 64 -20.24 -5.89 0.29
C TYR A 64 -21.06 -7.16 -0.02
N ALA A 65 -20.41 -8.33 -0.05
CA ALA A 65 -21.10 -9.61 -0.26
C ALA A 65 -22.14 -9.89 0.84
N LEU A 66 -21.83 -9.58 2.10
CA LEU A 66 -22.79 -9.68 3.21
C LEU A 66 -23.97 -8.73 3.02
N ALA A 67 -23.74 -7.47 2.64
CA ALA A 67 -24.79 -6.48 2.38
C ALA A 67 -25.72 -6.92 1.24
N VAL A 68 -25.17 -7.55 0.18
CA VAL A 68 -25.96 -8.13 -0.91
C VAL A 68 -26.80 -9.29 -0.39
N ALA A 69 -26.22 -10.19 0.41
CA ALA A 69 -26.90 -11.35 0.96
C ALA A 69 -28.02 -10.96 1.95
N SER A 70 -27.80 -9.91 2.76
CA SER A 70 -28.79 -9.35 3.67
C SER A 70 -29.81 -8.43 2.99
N LYS A 71 -29.70 -8.23 1.67
CA LYS A 71 -30.57 -7.36 0.85
C LYS A 71 -30.51 -5.87 1.22
N GLU A 72 -29.46 -5.43 1.89
CA GLU A 72 -29.19 -4.00 2.14
C GLU A 72 -28.76 -3.28 0.85
N ILE A 73 -28.17 -4.02 -0.09
CA ILE A 73 -27.84 -3.54 -1.43
C ILE A 73 -28.32 -4.52 -2.48
N LYS A 74 -28.79 -4.01 -3.62
CA LYS A 74 -29.22 -4.84 -4.75
C LYS A 74 -28.01 -5.46 -5.44
N VAL A 75 -28.16 -6.70 -5.92
CA VAL A 75 -27.10 -7.43 -6.66
C VAL A 75 -26.63 -6.67 -7.91
N ASP A 76 -27.54 -5.93 -8.53
CA ASP A 76 -27.34 -5.11 -9.73
C ASP A 76 -27.20 -3.62 -9.43
N HIS A 77 -26.90 -3.25 -8.16
CA HIS A 77 -26.67 -1.86 -7.80
C HIS A 77 -25.56 -1.25 -8.68
N ARG A 78 -25.84 -0.07 -9.21
CA ARG A 78 -24.91 0.75 -9.97
C ARG A 78 -24.55 1.98 -9.14
N PRO A 79 -23.26 2.20 -8.85
CA PRO A 79 -22.81 3.45 -8.27
C PRO A 79 -23.18 4.62 -9.19
N ASP A 80 -23.60 5.73 -8.60
CA ASP A 80 -23.71 7.01 -9.29
C ASP A 80 -22.41 7.78 -9.09
N PHE A 81 -21.69 8.02 -10.19
CA PHE A 81 -20.42 8.74 -10.19
C PHE A 81 -20.57 10.25 -10.46
N THR A 82 -21.80 10.76 -10.52
CA THR A 82 -22.07 12.20 -10.69
C THR A 82 -21.36 13.01 -9.61
N ASN A 83 -20.59 14.03 -10.01
CA ASN A 83 -19.80 14.89 -9.11
C ASN A 83 -18.71 14.16 -8.30
N THR A 84 -18.22 13.01 -8.77
CA THR A 84 -17.12 12.28 -8.13
C THR A 84 -15.76 12.51 -8.78
N GLU A 85 -15.66 13.51 -9.68
CA GLU A 85 -14.43 13.85 -10.38
C GLU A 85 -13.25 14.07 -9.41
N PRO A 86 -12.03 13.62 -9.77
CA PRO A 86 -10.84 13.89 -8.99
C PRO A 86 -10.69 15.36 -8.61
N ALA A 87 -10.49 15.65 -7.32
CA ALA A 87 -10.24 17.02 -6.84
C ALA A 87 -8.87 17.59 -7.27
N ALA A 88 -8.04 16.78 -7.93
CA ALA A 88 -6.78 17.17 -8.54
C ALA A 88 -6.53 16.31 -9.79
N ASN A 89 -6.06 16.96 -10.86
CA ASN A 89 -5.63 16.28 -12.08
C ASN A 89 -4.18 15.84 -11.94
N LEU A 90 -3.90 14.56 -12.18
CA LEU A 90 -2.56 13.99 -12.21
C LEU A 90 -2.30 13.34 -13.56
N GLY A 91 -1.05 13.41 -14.01
CA GLY A 91 -0.61 12.76 -15.24
C GLY A 91 -1.32 13.27 -16.51
N PRO A 92 -1.32 12.46 -17.59
CA PRO A 92 -0.70 11.15 -17.68
C PRO A 92 0.83 11.24 -17.60
N PHE A 93 1.45 10.38 -16.80
CA PHE A 93 2.90 10.26 -16.75
C PHE A 93 3.40 9.12 -17.65
N PRO A 94 4.58 9.22 -18.28
CA PRO A 94 5.11 8.16 -19.15
C PRO A 94 5.15 6.77 -18.50
N GLN A 95 5.37 6.72 -17.18
CA GLN A 95 5.42 5.50 -16.37
C GLN A 95 4.09 4.73 -16.37
N TRP A 96 2.95 5.39 -16.60
CA TRP A 96 1.64 4.73 -16.64
C TRP A 96 1.49 3.78 -17.83
N ALA A 97 2.28 4.01 -18.88
CA ALA A 97 2.31 3.18 -20.08
C ALA A 97 3.52 2.23 -20.12
N ASP A 98 4.19 2.02 -18.98
CA ASP A 98 5.23 1.02 -18.85
C ASP A 98 4.71 -0.15 -18.00
N LYS A 99 4.49 -1.29 -18.67
CA LYS A 99 3.99 -2.52 -18.06
C LYS A 99 4.89 -3.09 -16.96
N LYS A 100 6.12 -2.60 -16.82
CA LYS A 100 7.07 -3.02 -15.79
C LYS A 100 7.15 -2.05 -14.61
N LYS A 101 6.69 -0.79 -14.78
CA LYS A 101 6.77 0.25 -13.74
C LYS A 101 5.60 0.22 -12.78
N ILE A 102 4.41 -0.14 -13.26
CA ILE A 102 3.21 -0.25 -12.44
C ILE A 102 2.55 -1.59 -12.71
N VAL A 103 2.60 -2.47 -11.71
CA VAL A 103 2.11 -3.84 -11.79
C VAL A 103 1.15 -4.19 -10.66
N SER A 104 1.00 -3.33 -9.65
CA SER A 104 0.20 -3.59 -8.44
C SER A 104 -0.94 -2.59 -8.19
N MET A 105 -1.17 -1.67 -9.11
CA MET A 105 -2.34 -0.76 -9.11
C MET A 105 -2.75 -0.40 -10.54
N ASP A 106 -3.99 0.06 -10.73
CA ASP A 106 -4.49 0.51 -12.04
C ASP A 106 -4.18 2.00 -12.25
N PRO A 107 -3.28 2.38 -13.19
CA PRO A 107 -2.95 3.79 -13.41
C PRO A 107 -4.14 4.65 -13.83
N LEU A 108 -5.11 4.06 -14.53
CA LEU A 108 -6.26 4.76 -15.10
C LEU A 108 -7.51 4.70 -14.23
N GLY A 109 -7.47 3.96 -13.12
CA GLY A 109 -8.69 3.66 -12.37
C GLY A 109 -9.40 4.93 -11.92
N HIS A 110 -8.67 5.94 -11.44
CA HIS A 110 -9.20 7.22 -10.95
C HIS A 110 -9.90 8.07 -12.03
N LEU A 111 -9.76 7.71 -13.30
CA LEU A 111 -10.42 8.34 -14.44
C LEU A 111 -11.42 7.41 -15.12
N ALA A 112 -11.54 6.16 -14.66
CA ALA A 112 -12.26 5.11 -15.36
C ALA A 112 -13.76 5.43 -15.58
N PRO A 113 -14.50 6.04 -14.62
CA PRO A 113 -15.89 6.44 -14.87
C PRO A 113 -16.07 7.36 -16.09
N TRP A 114 -15.11 8.24 -16.36
CA TRP A 114 -15.16 9.18 -17.47
C TRP A 114 -14.52 8.65 -18.75
N LEU A 115 -13.42 7.89 -18.64
CA LEU A 115 -12.75 7.31 -19.81
C LEU A 115 -13.55 6.17 -20.44
N PHE A 116 -14.34 5.45 -19.65
CA PHE A 116 -15.03 4.24 -20.08
C PHE A 116 -16.55 4.32 -19.87
N SER A 117 -17.12 5.53 -19.79
CA SER A 117 -18.55 5.77 -19.53
C SER A 117 -19.45 4.92 -20.44
N GLU A 118 -19.21 4.92 -21.75
CA GLU A 118 -19.97 4.10 -22.69
C GLU A 118 -19.88 2.59 -22.39
N THR A 119 -18.69 2.11 -22.02
CA THR A 119 -18.47 0.69 -21.70
C THR A 119 -19.15 0.34 -20.38
N ILE A 120 -19.07 1.22 -19.38
CA ILE A 120 -19.72 1.07 -18.07
C ILE A 120 -21.24 1.01 -18.25
N GLU A 121 -21.82 1.91 -19.04
CA GLU A 121 -23.26 1.96 -19.32
C GLU A 121 -23.75 0.70 -20.05
N LYS A 122 -23.04 0.30 -21.11
CA LYS A 122 -23.39 -0.86 -21.96
C LYS A 122 -23.16 -2.20 -21.25
N GLU A 123 -22.09 -2.33 -20.47
CA GLU A 123 -21.60 -3.62 -19.96
C GLU A 123 -21.69 -3.75 -18.42
N ASN A 124 -22.22 -2.75 -17.70
CA ASN A 124 -22.45 -2.78 -16.26
C ASN A 124 -21.16 -3.03 -15.43
N ALA A 125 -20.06 -2.36 -15.80
CA ALA A 125 -18.76 -2.48 -15.14
C ALA A 125 -18.61 -1.50 -13.96
N ASP A 126 -17.87 -1.91 -12.92
CA ASP A 126 -17.58 -1.09 -11.73
C ASP A 126 -16.09 -0.70 -11.73
N CYS A 127 -15.76 0.52 -11.32
CA CYS A 127 -14.40 1.05 -11.31
C CYS A 127 -14.26 2.08 -10.18
N GLN A 128 -13.35 1.87 -9.22
CA GLN A 128 -13.28 2.73 -8.02
C GLN A 128 -11.86 3.00 -7.52
N PRO A 129 -11.24 4.08 -8.00
CA PRO A 129 -10.36 4.91 -7.16
C PRO A 129 -10.87 6.35 -7.08
N ALA A 130 -10.57 7.04 -5.97
CA ALA A 130 -11.05 8.38 -5.68
C ALA A 130 -9.93 9.33 -5.22
N ILE A 131 -10.00 10.59 -5.65
CA ILE A 131 -9.09 11.68 -5.26
C ILE A 131 -9.91 12.80 -4.66
N THR A 132 -9.57 13.25 -3.45
CA THR A 132 -10.34 14.27 -2.73
C THR A 132 -9.44 15.26 -1.98
N ARG A 133 -9.98 16.43 -1.63
CA ARG A 133 -9.33 17.43 -0.76
C ARG A 133 -9.98 17.41 0.61
N ALA A 134 -9.17 17.57 1.64
CA ALA A 134 -9.67 17.64 3.01
C ALA A 134 -8.75 18.50 3.88
N HIS A 135 -9.25 18.86 5.05
CA HIS A 135 -8.41 19.34 6.13
C HIS A 135 -8.04 18.17 7.05
N MET A 136 -6.84 18.21 7.61
CA MET A 136 -6.34 17.20 8.56
C MET A 136 -5.99 17.89 9.87
N LYS A 137 -6.42 17.30 10.99
CA LYS A 137 -6.05 17.71 12.34
C LYS A 137 -5.43 16.52 13.07
N LEU A 138 -4.31 16.75 13.72
CA LEU A 138 -3.64 15.79 14.59
C LEU A 138 -3.20 16.54 15.86
N PRO A 139 -3.43 16.01 17.07
CA PRO A 139 -3.10 16.70 18.32
C PRO A 139 -1.64 17.15 18.40
N GLU A 140 -0.70 16.37 17.87
CA GLU A 140 0.73 16.69 17.89
C GLU A 140 1.09 17.92 17.06
N LEU A 141 0.32 18.22 16.02
CA LEU A 141 0.62 19.36 15.16
C LEU A 141 0.34 20.69 15.86
N GLU A 142 -0.65 20.73 16.75
CA GLU A 142 -0.88 21.89 17.61
C GLU A 142 0.34 22.15 18.52
N GLN A 143 0.87 21.09 19.14
CA GLN A 143 2.08 21.19 19.95
C GLN A 143 3.27 21.66 19.11
N SER A 144 3.42 21.15 17.89
CA SER A 144 4.50 21.56 16.98
C SER A 144 4.38 23.00 16.51
N VAL A 145 3.17 23.55 16.38
CA VAL A 145 2.97 24.99 16.16
C VAL A 145 3.35 25.79 17.40
N ARG A 146 2.90 25.36 18.59
CA ARG A 146 3.20 26.02 19.87
C ARG A 146 4.70 26.08 20.16
N GLU A 147 5.42 25.03 19.82
CA GLU A 147 6.87 24.92 20.00
C GLU A 147 7.68 25.54 18.84
N GLY A 148 6.99 26.15 17.86
CA GLY A 148 7.61 26.84 16.72
C GLY A 148 8.27 25.92 15.69
N ARG A 149 8.08 24.60 15.79
CA ARG A 149 8.54 23.65 14.77
C ARG A 149 7.77 23.78 13.47
N LEU A 150 6.48 24.11 13.56
CA LEU A 150 5.63 24.35 12.41
C LEU A 150 5.09 25.78 12.47
N VAL A 151 5.13 26.49 11.35
CA VAL A 151 4.68 27.89 11.29
C VAL A 151 3.44 27.95 10.39
N PRO A 152 2.28 28.44 10.87
CA PRO A 152 1.11 28.64 10.02
C PRO A 152 1.40 29.61 8.88
N ASP A 153 1.07 29.21 7.65
CA ASP A 153 1.23 30.02 6.44
C ASP A 153 -0.11 30.31 5.73
N GLY A 154 -1.22 29.83 6.30
CA GLY A 154 -2.57 29.97 5.76
C GLY A 154 -2.82 29.17 4.48
N LYS A 155 -1.84 28.36 4.04
CA LYS A 155 -1.90 27.63 2.75
C LYS A 155 -1.73 26.13 2.96
N VAL A 156 -0.65 25.71 3.59
CA VAL A 156 -0.37 24.31 3.92
C VAL A 156 -0.70 24.04 5.39
N CYS A 157 -0.22 24.89 6.30
CA CYS A 157 -0.61 24.93 7.70
C CYS A 157 -1.54 26.14 7.91
N LEU A 158 -2.83 25.85 8.10
CA LEU A 158 -3.90 26.83 7.97
C LEU A 158 -4.01 27.78 9.17
N ASN A 159 -3.75 27.30 10.38
CA ASN A 159 -3.99 28.04 11.62
C ASN A 159 -3.08 27.60 12.76
N GLU A 160 -3.18 28.30 13.89
CA GLU A 160 -2.42 28.03 15.11
C GLU A 160 -2.74 26.68 15.76
N SER A 161 -3.89 26.06 15.41
CA SER A 161 -4.25 24.71 15.85
C SER A 161 -3.55 23.60 15.04
N GLY A 162 -2.66 23.95 14.10
CA GLY A 162 -1.92 22.98 13.29
C GLY A 162 -2.78 22.26 12.25
N GLU A 163 -3.91 22.85 11.84
CA GLU A 163 -4.75 22.28 10.79
C GLU A 163 -4.04 22.32 9.43
N LEU A 164 -3.99 21.18 8.73
CA LEU A 164 -3.28 21.05 7.46
C LEU A 164 -4.25 20.97 6.29
N ALA A 165 -3.98 21.72 5.22
CA ALA A 165 -4.61 21.49 3.92
C ALA A 165 -3.92 20.31 3.23
N VAL A 166 -4.70 19.30 2.84
CA VAL A 166 -4.16 18.06 2.27
C VAL A 166 -4.98 17.59 1.07
N THR A 167 -4.29 17.13 0.04
CA THR A 167 -4.90 16.36 -1.06
C THR A 167 -4.69 14.87 -0.79
N LYS A 168 -5.77 14.10 -0.83
CA LYS A 168 -5.78 12.67 -0.50
C LYS A 168 -6.07 11.84 -1.75
N PHE A 169 -5.34 10.75 -1.90
CA PHE A 169 -5.53 9.79 -2.99
C PHE A 169 -5.74 8.41 -2.38
N ALA A 170 -6.89 7.79 -2.64
CA ALA A 170 -7.18 6.43 -2.18
C ALA A 170 -6.93 5.45 -3.32
N VAL A 171 -6.12 4.43 -3.07
CA VAL A 171 -5.69 3.49 -4.11
C VAL A 171 -5.91 2.06 -3.64
N GLU A 172 -6.71 1.33 -4.41
CA GLU A 172 -6.92 -0.10 -4.26
C GLU A 172 -5.93 -0.91 -5.11
N PRO A 173 -5.53 -2.10 -4.67
CA PRO A 173 -4.56 -2.93 -5.37
C PRO A 173 -5.18 -3.58 -6.62
N VAL A 174 -4.47 -3.50 -7.74
CA VAL A 174 -4.80 -4.22 -8.98
C VAL A 174 -3.53 -4.83 -9.53
N TRP A 175 -3.43 -6.15 -9.50
CA TRP A 175 -2.21 -6.86 -9.84
C TRP A 175 -2.24 -7.34 -11.28
N TYR A 176 -1.24 -6.91 -12.06
CA TYR A 176 -0.87 -7.53 -13.32
C TYR A 176 0.06 -8.71 -13.05
N LEU A 177 -0.51 -9.91 -13.04
CA LEU A 177 0.15 -11.14 -12.58
C LEU A 177 1.50 -11.42 -13.23
N PRO A 178 1.71 -11.23 -14.56
CA PRO A 178 3.02 -11.40 -15.17
C PRO A 178 4.08 -10.45 -14.59
N GLY A 179 3.72 -9.18 -14.41
CA GLY A 179 4.63 -8.17 -13.85
C GLY A 179 4.91 -8.40 -12.36
N VAL A 180 3.91 -8.82 -11.59
CA VAL A 180 4.10 -9.21 -10.18
C VAL A 180 5.02 -10.42 -10.08
N ALA A 181 4.85 -11.44 -10.92
CA ALA A 181 5.73 -12.62 -10.93
C ALA A 181 7.18 -12.24 -11.25
N GLU A 182 7.39 -11.40 -12.28
CA GLU A 182 8.71 -10.86 -12.63
C GLU A 182 9.34 -10.10 -11.44
N ARG A 183 8.55 -9.29 -10.72
CA ARG A 183 9.01 -8.53 -9.55
C ARG A 183 9.55 -9.41 -8.43
N PHE A 184 8.99 -10.62 -8.28
CA PHE A 184 9.42 -11.60 -7.27
C PHE A 184 10.43 -12.63 -7.80
N GLY A 185 10.83 -12.54 -9.08
CA GLY A 185 11.76 -13.49 -9.68
C GLY A 185 11.21 -14.92 -9.78
N ILE A 186 9.89 -15.07 -9.88
CA ILE A 186 9.20 -16.35 -10.03
C ILE A 186 8.39 -16.39 -11.33
N ASP A 187 8.01 -17.58 -11.79
CA ASP A 187 7.11 -17.71 -12.92
C ASP A 187 5.65 -17.44 -12.54
N GLU A 188 4.86 -16.98 -13.51
CA GLU A 188 3.44 -16.63 -13.33
C GLU A 188 2.61 -17.83 -12.82
N GLY A 189 2.95 -19.06 -13.23
CA GLY A 189 2.24 -20.28 -12.85
C GLY A 189 2.42 -20.60 -11.37
N SER A 190 3.66 -20.52 -10.88
CA SER A 190 3.99 -20.68 -9.46
C SER A 190 3.33 -19.61 -8.59
N LEU A 191 3.33 -18.34 -9.03
CA LEU A 191 2.61 -17.26 -8.33
C LEU A 191 1.12 -17.59 -8.19
N ARG A 192 0.46 -17.94 -9.30
CA ARG A 192 -0.98 -18.28 -9.33
C ARG A 192 -1.31 -19.46 -8.44
N ARG A 193 -0.50 -20.52 -8.49
CA ARG A 193 -0.68 -21.72 -7.67
C ARG A 193 -0.56 -21.39 -6.19
N SER A 194 0.49 -20.67 -5.81
CA SER A 194 0.70 -20.23 -4.43
C SER A 194 -0.47 -19.38 -3.94
N LEU A 195 -0.93 -18.42 -4.75
CA LEU A 195 -2.09 -17.59 -4.40
C LEU A 195 -3.35 -18.43 -4.22
N PHE A 196 -3.61 -19.41 -5.09
CA PHE A 196 -4.79 -20.28 -4.97
C PHE A 196 -4.72 -21.17 -3.72
N GLU A 197 -3.62 -21.89 -3.52
CA GLU A 197 -3.46 -22.86 -2.44
C GLU A 197 -3.48 -22.17 -1.06
N HIS A 198 -2.76 -21.06 -0.92
CA HIS A 198 -2.64 -20.35 0.37
C HIS A 198 -3.79 -19.37 0.65
N THR A 199 -4.75 -19.21 -0.26
CA THR A 199 -6.02 -18.50 0.01
C THR A 199 -7.19 -19.47 0.22
N GLY A 200 -6.90 -20.74 0.52
CA GLY A 200 -7.92 -21.76 0.77
C GLY A 200 -8.76 -22.09 -0.46
N GLY A 201 -8.22 -21.88 -1.66
CA GLY A 201 -8.91 -22.15 -2.92
C GLY A 201 -9.97 -21.10 -3.31
N SER A 202 -9.93 -19.91 -2.72
CA SER A 202 -10.96 -18.86 -2.90
C SER A 202 -11.14 -18.37 -4.36
N TYR A 203 -10.12 -18.55 -5.21
CA TYR A 203 -10.12 -18.08 -6.59
C TYR A 203 -9.66 -19.18 -7.58
N PRO A 204 -10.51 -20.16 -7.91
CA PRO A 204 -10.15 -21.25 -8.83
C PRO A 204 -9.69 -20.79 -10.21
N GLU A 205 -10.15 -19.62 -10.66
CA GLU A 205 -9.74 -19.02 -11.93
C GLU A 205 -8.25 -18.67 -12.00
N LEU A 206 -7.55 -18.54 -10.87
CA LEU A 206 -6.09 -18.41 -10.87
C LEU A 206 -5.42 -19.60 -11.57
N ILE A 207 -6.03 -20.80 -11.45
CA ILE A 207 -5.58 -22.04 -12.08
C ILE A 207 -6.24 -22.26 -13.44
N THR A 208 -7.56 -22.04 -13.53
CA THR A 208 -8.33 -22.44 -14.72
C THR A 208 -8.38 -21.40 -15.83
N ARG A 209 -8.00 -20.14 -15.57
CA ARG A 209 -8.06 -19.01 -16.52
C ARG A 209 -6.71 -18.32 -16.67
N GLY A 210 -5.80 -18.98 -17.36
CA GLY A 210 -4.48 -18.43 -17.71
C GLY A 210 -4.53 -17.24 -18.68
N ASP A 211 -5.66 -17.05 -19.36
CA ASP A 211 -5.95 -15.93 -20.26
C ASP A 211 -6.21 -14.61 -19.52
N ILE A 212 -6.76 -14.66 -18.29
CA ILE A 212 -6.99 -13.46 -17.47
C ILE A 212 -5.70 -13.11 -16.72
N LYS A 213 -5.08 -11.96 -17.03
CA LYS A 213 -3.80 -11.53 -16.43
C LYS A 213 -3.94 -10.61 -15.22
N LEU A 214 -5.14 -10.15 -14.90
CA LEU A 214 -5.40 -9.25 -13.78
C LEU A 214 -5.99 -9.96 -12.58
N PHE A 215 -5.56 -9.55 -11.39
CA PHE A 215 -6.07 -10.02 -10.12
C PHE A 215 -6.30 -8.83 -9.18
N LEU A 216 -7.49 -8.74 -8.57
CA LEU A 216 -7.81 -7.78 -7.52
C LEU A 216 -7.77 -8.53 -6.19
N PRO A 217 -6.62 -8.53 -5.49
CA PRO A 217 -6.51 -9.20 -4.21
C PRO A 217 -7.37 -8.49 -3.15
N PRO A 218 -8.07 -9.22 -2.27
CA PRO A 218 -8.90 -8.65 -1.21
C PRO A 218 -8.05 -8.19 -0.02
N ILE A 219 -7.03 -7.36 -0.27
CA ILE A 219 -6.10 -6.84 0.74
C ILE A 219 -6.32 -5.34 0.93
N GLY A 220 -5.74 -4.77 1.99
CA GLY A 220 -5.77 -3.34 2.23
C GLY A 220 -5.03 -2.56 1.15
N GLY A 221 -5.64 -1.46 0.69
CA GLY A 221 -5.02 -0.49 -0.20
C GLY A 221 -4.04 0.45 0.49
N LEU A 222 -3.88 1.64 -0.08
CA LEU A 222 -3.05 2.71 0.47
C LEU A 222 -3.73 4.07 0.31
N THR A 223 -3.30 5.02 1.14
CA THR A 223 -3.69 6.43 1.02
C THR A 223 -2.44 7.28 0.88
N VAL A 224 -2.43 8.15 -0.13
CA VAL A 224 -1.41 9.20 -0.28
C VAL A 224 -1.97 10.49 0.30
N TYR A 225 -1.15 11.18 1.09
CA TYR A 225 -1.39 12.52 1.62
C TYR A 225 -0.34 13.45 1.00
N CYS A 226 -0.78 14.37 0.14
CA CYS A 226 0.05 15.40 -0.46
C CYS A 226 -0.17 16.73 0.25
N PHE A 227 0.92 17.33 0.70
CA PHE A 227 0.99 18.65 1.30
C PHE A 227 1.54 19.64 0.25
N GLY A 228 0.82 20.74 0.04
CA GLY A 228 1.07 21.67 -1.05
C GLY A 228 0.39 21.26 -2.36
N ASP A 229 0.92 21.76 -3.48
CA ASP A 229 0.36 21.55 -4.83
C ASP A 229 0.69 20.13 -5.36
N PRO A 230 -0.31 19.29 -5.67
CA PRO A 230 -0.10 17.96 -6.24
C PRO A 230 0.75 17.94 -7.53
N ALA A 231 0.69 19.00 -8.36
CA ALA A 231 1.48 19.05 -9.59
C ALA A 231 2.99 19.02 -9.32
N LYS A 232 3.43 19.53 -8.17
CA LYS A 232 4.84 19.60 -7.75
C LYS A 232 5.43 18.25 -7.36
N MET A 233 4.62 17.22 -7.07
CA MET A 233 5.15 15.89 -6.73
C MET A 233 6.00 15.29 -7.85
N SER A 234 5.66 15.60 -9.10
CA SER A 234 6.34 15.09 -10.31
C SER A 234 7.38 16.05 -10.89
N ASP A 235 7.50 17.26 -10.34
CA ASP A 235 8.41 18.30 -10.86
C ASP A 235 9.83 18.11 -10.31
N GLU A 236 10.76 17.75 -11.18
CA GLU A 236 12.17 17.54 -10.83
C GLU A 236 12.89 18.83 -10.42
N LYS A 237 12.32 20.01 -10.69
CA LYS A 237 12.93 21.30 -10.36
C LYS A 237 12.73 21.72 -8.91
N VAL A 238 11.76 21.11 -8.22
CA VAL A 238 11.49 21.39 -6.81
C VAL A 238 11.99 20.25 -5.93
N ARG A 239 12.02 20.49 -4.62
CA ARG A 239 12.40 19.48 -3.64
C ARG A 239 11.20 18.66 -3.21
N LEU A 240 11.42 17.36 -2.98
CA LEU A 240 10.42 16.42 -2.50
C LEU A 240 10.85 15.76 -1.18
N ALA A 241 10.01 15.89 -0.15
CA ALA A 241 10.11 15.12 1.09
C ALA A 241 9.09 13.96 1.06
N LEU A 242 9.56 12.73 1.28
CA LEU A 242 8.75 11.52 1.20
C LEU A 242 8.81 10.70 2.49
N ARG A 243 7.64 10.33 3.01
CA ARG A 243 7.47 9.30 4.03
C ARG A 243 6.62 8.15 3.50
N VAL A 244 7.18 6.94 3.48
CA VAL A 244 6.41 5.71 3.26
C VAL A 244 6.18 5.02 4.59
N HIS A 245 4.93 4.95 5.01
CA HIS A 245 4.49 4.41 6.29
C HIS A 245 3.72 3.10 6.10
N ASP A 246 4.07 2.08 6.88
CA ASP A 246 3.26 0.85 6.96
C ASP A 246 2.41 0.97 8.24
N GLU A 247 1.12 0.65 8.13
CA GLU A 247 0.15 0.71 9.21
C GLU A 247 0.63 0.01 10.49
N CYS A 248 0.40 0.69 11.62
CA CYS A 248 0.60 0.16 12.96
C CYS A 248 -0.51 0.69 13.88
N ASN A 249 -1.70 0.12 13.81
CA ASN A 249 -2.92 0.54 14.50
C ASN A 249 -2.68 0.91 15.98
N GLY A 250 -2.05 0.01 16.74
CA GLY A 250 -1.75 0.22 18.16
C GLY A 250 -0.90 1.48 18.47
N SER A 251 0.01 1.86 17.57
CA SER A 251 0.81 3.09 17.74
C SER A 251 0.14 4.27 17.07
N ASP A 252 -0.24 4.12 15.79
CA ASP A 252 -0.77 5.18 14.94
C ASP A 252 -2.11 5.73 15.44
N VAL A 253 -2.96 4.92 16.09
CA VAL A 253 -4.27 5.36 16.61
C VAL A 253 -4.23 5.57 18.12
N PHE A 254 -3.63 4.64 18.85
CA PHE A 254 -3.70 4.59 20.32
C PHE A 254 -2.43 5.03 21.05
N GLY A 255 -1.38 5.45 20.32
CA GLY A 255 -0.19 6.03 20.92
C GLY A 255 0.70 5.06 21.70
N SER A 256 0.69 3.76 21.35
CA SER A 256 1.61 2.78 21.95
C SER A 256 3.07 3.23 21.85
N ASP A 257 3.77 3.14 22.99
CA ASP A 257 5.17 3.49 23.24
C ASP A 257 6.17 2.35 22.94
N ILE A 258 5.67 1.16 22.57
CA ILE A 258 6.48 -0.04 22.30
C ILE A 258 7.23 0.05 20.96
N CYS A 259 6.81 0.95 20.07
CA CYS A 259 7.42 1.11 18.74
C CYS A 259 7.48 2.57 18.32
N THR A 260 8.29 2.85 17.29
CA THR A 260 8.52 4.21 16.77
C THR A 260 7.56 4.59 15.65
N CYS A 261 6.50 3.81 15.37
CA CYS A 261 5.63 4.02 14.22
C CYS A 261 4.95 5.40 14.24
N ARG A 262 4.20 5.74 15.30
CA ARG A 262 3.54 7.05 15.40
C ARG A 262 4.52 8.23 15.43
N PRO A 263 5.58 8.25 16.27
CA PRO A 263 6.56 9.33 16.25
C PRO A 263 7.12 9.62 14.86
N TYR A 264 7.40 8.57 14.09
CA TYR A 264 7.94 8.70 12.74
C TYR A 264 6.87 9.08 11.71
N LEU A 265 5.61 8.71 11.91
CA LEU A 265 4.50 9.22 11.10
C LEU A 265 4.34 10.73 11.29
N ILE A 266 4.32 11.22 12.54
CA ILE A 266 4.19 12.64 12.85
C ILE A 266 5.40 13.42 12.34
N PHE A 267 6.63 12.95 12.59
CA PHE A 267 7.84 13.54 12.04
C PHE A 267 7.81 13.58 10.50
N GLY A 268 7.33 12.49 9.88
CA GLY A 268 7.07 12.38 8.46
C GLY A 268 6.18 13.50 7.90
N ILE A 269 5.06 13.74 8.58
CA ILE A 269 4.09 14.78 8.23
C ILE A 269 4.70 16.16 8.41
N GLU A 270 5.37 16.43 9.52
CA GLU A 270 5.97 17.75 9.79
C GLU A 270 6.99 18.16 8.74
N GLU A 271 7.92 17.27 8.40
CA GLU A 271 8.95 17.56 7.41
C GLU A 271 8.36 17.67 6.00
N ALA A 272 7.33 16.88 5.69
CA ALA A 272 6.59 17.00 4.43
C ALA A 272 5.91 18.38 4.32
N VAL A 273 5.27 18.85 5.39
CA VAL A 273 4.67 20.19 5.43
C VAL A 273 5.74 21.27 5.29
N LYS A 274 6.84 21.19 6.04
CA LYS A 274 7.96 22.15 5.95
C LYS A 274 8.54 22.22 4.53
N GLU A 275 8.69 21.09 3.85
CA GLU A 275 9.18 21.06 2.47
C GLU A 275 8.19 21.75 1.51
N ALA A 276 6.89 21.48 1.66
CA ALA A 276 5.84 22.12 0.89
C ALA A 276 5.81 23.66 1.11
N GLN A 277 5.96 24.12 2.36
CA GLN A 277 5.99 25.54 2.72
C GLN A 277 7.21 26.27 2.11
N LYS A 278 8.34 25.58 1.96
CA LYS A 278 9.54 26.11 1.29
C LYS A 278 9.42 26.15 -0.24
N GLY A 279 8.23 25.85 -0.79
CA GLY A 279 7.95 25.85 -2.21
C GLY A 279 8.17 24.50 -2.90
N GLY A 280 8.57 23.46 -2.16
CA GLY A 280 8.69 22.08 -2.62
C GLY A 280 7.37 21.31 -2.59
N SER A 281 7.46 20.00 -2.36
CA SER A 281 6.34 19.08 -2.20
C SER A 281 6.57 18.13 -1.02
N GLY A 282 5.52 17.86 -0.26
CA GLY A 282 5.53 16.90 0.84
C GLY A 282 4.57 15.76 0.58
N VAL A 283 5.04 14.52 0.67
CA VAL A 283 4.24 13.33 0.41
C VAL A 283 4.38 12.32 1.55
N VAL A 284 3.25 11.91 2.11
CA VAL A 284 3.17 10.79 3.06
C VAL A 284 2.28 9.72 2.45
N ILE A 285 2.78 8.49 2.34
CA ILE A 285 2.04 7.34 1.83
C ILE A 285 1.80 6.36 2.96
N TYR A 286 0.54 6.07 3.23
CA TYR A 286 0.10 5.17 4.29
C TYR A 286 -0.39 3.85 3.69
N PHE A 287 0.38 2.78 3.86
CA PHE A 287 0.02 1.44 3.41
C PHE A 287 -0.71 0.68 4.52
N ARG A 288 -1.86 0.08 4.20
CA ARG A 288 -2.64 -0.73 5.14
C ARG A 288 -2.08 -2.14 5.27
N LYS A 289 -0.89 -2.24 5.87
CA LYS A 289 -0.07 -3.44 6.01
C LYS A 289 0.39 -3.66 7.46
N GLU A 290 -0.58 -3.90 8.34
CA GLU A 290 -0.33 -4.13 9.76
C GLU A 290 0.67 -5.27 10.04
N GLY A 291 1.49 -5.10 11.07
CA GLY A 291 2.33 -6.16 11.62
C GLY A 291 3.33 -6.74 10.64
N ARG A 292 3.87 -5.94 9.71
CA ARG A 292 4.74 -6.41 8.62
C ARG A 292 4.05 -7.43 7.69
N ALA A 293 2.77 -7.20 7.43
CA ALA A 293 1.89 -8.10 6.70
C ALA A 293 1.65 -9.48 7.38
N LEU A 294 1.94 -9.60 8.68
CA LEU A 294 1.59 -10.76 9.51
C LEU A 294 0.23 -10.61 10.22
N GLY A 295 -0.31 -9.39 10.22
CA GLY A 295 -1.53 -9.05 10.95
C GLY A 295 -1.32 -8.82 12.45
N GLU A 296 -2.35 -8.26 13.07
CA GLU A 296 -2.33 -7.81 14.47
C GLU A 296 -2.26 -8.97 15.48
N VAL A 297 -2.95 -10.09 15.19
CA VAL A 297 -2.93 -11.29 16.06
C VAL A 297 -1.50 -11.81 16.23
N THR A 298 -0.78 -12.03 15.12
CA THR A 298 0.61 -12.51 15.15
C THR A 298 1.52 -11.53 15.89
N LYS A 299 1.34 -10.22 15.65
CA LYS A 299 2.08 -9.17 16.36
C LYS A 299 1.88 -9.27 17.87
N TYR A 300 0.65 -9.45 18.34
CA TYR A 300 0.37 -9.57 19.77
C TYR A 300 0.92 -10.88 20.36
N LEU A 301 0.90 -11.99 19.63
CA LEU A 301 1.57 -13.22 20.05
C LEU A 301 3.08 -13.00 20.21
N VAL A 302 3.72 -12.27 19.28
CA VAL A 302 5.15 -11.91 19.38
C VAL A 302 5.42 -11.01 20.59
N TYR A 303 4.58 -9.99 20.83
CA TYR A 303 4.73 -9.12 21.99
C TYR A 303 4.57 -9.89 23.30
N ASN A 304 3.56 -10.75 23.38
CA ASN A 304 3.33 -11.65 24.51
C ASN A 304 4.52 -12.57 24.78
N ALA A 305 5.12 -13.14 23.75
CA ALA A 305 6.30 -14.00 23.88
C ALA A 305 7.56 -13.22 24.26
N ARG A 306 7.70 -11.98 23.79
CA ARG A 306 8.80 -11.08 24.15
C ARG A 306 8.73 -10.67 25.62
N LYS A 307 7.57 -10.17 26.06
CA LYS A 307 7.36 -9.68 27.43
C LYS A 307 7.40 -10.79 28.48
N ARG A 308 6.92 -12.01 28.17
CA ARG A 308 7.11 -13.19 29.04
C ARG A 308 8.54 -13.74 29.04
N GLY A 309 9.35 -13.35 28.06
CA GLY A 309 10.78 -13.63 28.00
C GLY A 309 11.59 -12.50 28.65
N LEU A 310 12.83 -12.30 28.18
CA LEU A 310 13.73 -11.25 28.69
C LEU A 310 13.63 -9.92 27.89
N ASP A 311 12.65 -9.78 26.97
CA ASP A 311 12.45 -8.67 26.03
C ASP A 311 13.73 -7.95 25.58
N ARG A 312 14.70 -8.72 25.08
CA ARG A 312 16.01 -8.22 24.61
C ARG A 312 15.99 -7.89 23.13
N ALA A 313 16.70 -6.83 22.74
CA ALA A 313 16.82 -6.44 21.34
C ALA A 313 17.47 -7.54 20.48
N SER A 314 18.45 -8.27 21.03
CA SER A 314 19.12 -9.38 20.34
C SER A 314 18.20 -10.56 19.99
N GLU A 315 17.09 -10.74 20.71
CA GLU A 315 16.12 -11.80 20.44
C GLU A 315 14.95 -11.34 19.55
N TYR A 316 14.84 -10.05 19.23
CA TYR A 316 13.67 -9.44 18.60
C TYR A 316 13.20 -10.22 17.35
N PHE A 317 14.10 -10.43 16.38
CA PHE A 317 13.74 -11.12 15.13
C PHE A 317 13.57 -12.62 15.33
N LYS A 318 14.30 -13.23 16.26
CA LYS A 318 14.18 -14.65 16.58
C LYS A 318 12.80 -14.98 17.13
N ARG A 319 12.23 -14.09 17.96
CA ARG A 319 10.87 -14.25 18.48
C ARG A 319 9.82 -14.14 17.38
N THR A 320 9.99 -13.22 16.43
CA THR A 320 9.12 -13.16 15.25
C THR A 320 9.23 -14.43 14.41
N GLU A 321 10.45 -14.90 14.11
CA GLU A 321 10.69 -16.11 13.33
C GLU A 321 10.12 -17.37 14.00
N ASN A 322 10.26 -17.51 15.32
CA ASN A 322 9.69 -18.64 16.07
C ASN A 322 8.16 -18.74 15.96
N ILE A 323 7.45 -17.62 15.79
CA ILE A 323 5.99 -17.56 15.78
C ILE A 323 5.44 -17.50 14.35
N ALA A 324 6.04 -16.67 13.51
CA ALA A 324 5.57 -16.39 12.15
C ALA A 324 6.28 -17.25 11.08
N GLY A 325 7.35 -17.97 11.43
CA GLY A 325 8.18 -18.73 10.50
C GLY A 325 9.11 -17.88 9.63
N VAL A 326 8.97 -16.55 9.67
CA VAL A 326 9.76 -15.58 8.90
C VAL A 326 9.93 -14.27 9.67
N LYS A 327 10.99 -13.51 9.37
CA LYS A 327 11.31 -12.23 10.03
C LYS A 327 10.50 -11.04 9.52
N ASP A 328 10.07 -11.11 8.26
CA ASP A 328 9.32 -10.05 7.57
C ASP A 328 8.59 -10.63 6.34
N MET A 329 7.29 -10.35 6.19
CA MET A 329 6.50 -10.71 5.00
C MET A 329 6.16 -9.49 4.14
N ARG A 330 6.72 -8.31 4.43
CA ARG A 330 6.46 -7.11 3.64
C ARG A 330 7.11 -7.25 2.28
N PHE A 331 6.26 -7.40 1.28
CA PHE A 331 6.64 -7.26 -0.11
C PHE A 331 6.83 -5.78 -0.47
N GLN A 332 7.98 -5.21 -0.11
CA GLN A 332 8.32 -3.83 -0.48
C GLN A 332 8.58 -3.69 -1.98
N ALA A 333 8.74 -4.78 -2.72
CA ALA A 333 8.96 -4.74 -4.15
C ALA A 333 7.81 -4.05 -4.91
N LEU A 334 6.55 -4.21 -4.49
CA LEU A 334 5.40 -3.55 -5.12
C LEU A 334 5.18 -2.10 -4.64
N MET A 335 5.85 -1.68 -3.56
CA MET A 335 5.65 -0.37 -2.95
C MET A 335 5.97 0.83 -3.86
N PRO A 336 7.01 0.81 -4.73
CA PRO A 336 7.34 1.94 -5.59
C PRO A 336 6.32 2.27 -6.69
N ASP A 337 5.40 1.35 -7.00
CA ASP A 337 4.41 1.55 -8.08
C ASP A 337 3.60 2.84 -7.91
N ILE A 338 3.21 3.17 -6.66
CA ILE A 338 2.50 4.41 -6.37
C ILE A 338 3.38 5.65 -6.62
N LEU A 339 4.69 5.56 -6.42
CA LEU A 339 5.59 6.68 -6.70
C LEU A 339 5.67 6.93 -8.21
N HIS A 340 5.72 5.87 -9.01
CA HIS A 340 5.61 5.97 -10.46
C HIS A 340 4.25 6.49 -10.91
N TRP A 341 3.17 6.09 -10.23
CA TRP A 341 1.84 6.63 -10.50
C TRP A 341 1.74 8.13 -10.20
N LEU A 342 2.39 8.61 -9.14
CA LEU A 342 2.51 10.04 -8.81
C LEU A 342 3.47 10.80 -9.74
N GLY A 343 4.15 10.11 -10.68
CA GLY A 343 5.10 10.71 -11.60
C GLY A 343 6.45 11.07 -10.94
N ILE A 344 6.70 10.62 -9.72
CA ILE A 344 7.92 10.92 -8.96
C ILE A 344 9.12 10.27 -9.66
N LYS A 345 10.18 11.07 -9.87
CA LYS A 345 11.42 10.64 -10.52
C LYS A 345 12.65 10.77 -9.63
N LYS A 346 12.63 11.60 -8.59
CA LYS A 346 13.66 11.70 -7.56
C LYS A 346 13.02 12.00 -6.21
N ILE A 347 13.72 11.65 -5.13
CA ILE A 347 13.35 11.99 -3.77
C ILE A 347 14.52 12.74 -3.15
N ASP A 348 14.32 14.00 -2.77
CA ASP A 348 15.36 14.79 -2.14
C ASP A 348 15.58 14.34 -0.70
N ARG A 349 14.48 14.11 0.04
CA ARG A 349 14.53 13.68 1.45
C ARG A 349 13.59 12.52 1.68
N MET A 350 14.13 11.34 2.00
CA MET A 350 13.34 10.18 2.41
C MET A 350 13.40 10.01 3.92
N LEU A 351 12.24 10.05 4.56
CA LEU A 351 12.08 9.93 6.00
C LEU A 351 11.94 8.45 6.37
N SER A 352 13.07 7.74 6.32
CA SER A 352 13.12 6.32 6.63
C SER A 352 14.53 5.79 6.91
N MET A 353 14.62 4.99 7.97
CA MET A 353 15.79 4.14 8.26
C MET A 353 15.75 2.78 7.54
N SER A 354 14.65 2.44 6.88
CA SER A 354 14.47 1.09 6.29
C SER A 354 15.24 0.95 4.97
N ASN A 355 16.26 0.09 4.94
CA ASN A 355 16.95 -0.27 3.70
C ASN A 355 16.01 -0.97 2.72
N MET A 356 15.12 -1.85 3.21
CA MET A 356 14.13 -2.52 2.35
C MET A 356 13.27 -1.52 1.54
N LYS A 357 12.87 -0.40 2.13
CA LYS A 357 12.12 0.64 1.43
C LYS A 357 13.01 1.42 0.46
N HIS A 358 14.19 1.82 0.93
CA HIS A 358 15.18 2.52 0.11
C HIS A 358 15.56 1.71 -1.14
N ASP A 359 15.98 0.47 -0.97
CA ASP A 359 16.48 -0.39 -2.05
C ASP A 359 15.37 -0.74 -3.04
N ALA A 360 14.13 -0.93 -2.56
CA ALA A 360 12.98 -1.12 -3.43
C ALA A 360 12.73 0.09 -4.34
N ILE A 361 12.84 1.32 -3.81
CA ILE A 361 12.64 2.56 -4.56
C ILE A 361 13.79 2.79 -5.56
N VAL A 362 15.04 2.68 -5.10
CA VAL A 362 16.21 2.91 -5.97
C VAL A 362 16.31 1.87 -7.07
N SER A 363 16.01 0.59 -6.79
CA SER A 363 15.96 -0.47 -7.81
C SER A 363 14.85 -0.27 -8.86
N GLN A 364 13.92 0.66 -8.64
CA GLN A 364 12.91 1.07 -9.62
C GLN A 364 13.30 2.35 -10.38
N GLY A 365 14.52 2.85 -10.17
CA GLY A 365 15.08 3.98 -10.88
C GLY A 365 14.65 5.34 -10.32
N ILE A 366 14.22 5.39 -9.05
CA ILE A 366 13.96 6.64 -8.34
C ILE A 366 15.13 6.88 -7.37
N PRO A 367 16.12 7.73 -7.70
CA PRO A 367 17.19 8.09 -6.76
C PRO A 367 16.65 8.77 -5.51
N ILE A 368 17.30 8.49 -4.39
CA ILE A 368 17.08 9.14 -3.09
C ILE A 368 18.37 9.89 -2.73
N HIS A 369 18.29 11.20 -2.52
CA HIS A 369 19.46 12.04 -2.26
C HIS A 369 19.85 12.08 -0.77
N GLU A 370 18.86 12.17 0.12
CA GLU A 370 19.05 12.24 1.57
C GLU A 370 18.13 11.24 2.26
N ARG A 371 18.66 10.51 3.24
CA ARG A 371 17.87 9.69 4.16
C ARG A 371 17.86 10.37 5.53
N VAL A 372 16.67 10.62 6.04
CA VAL A 372 16.45 11.35 7.28
C VAL A 372 15.98 10.37 8.35
N GLU A 373 16.66 10.36 9.48
CA GLU A 373 16.36 9.52 10.64
C GLU A 373 15.31 10.16 11.55
N LEU A 374 14.73 9.36 12.45
CA LEU A 374 13.92 9.90 13.52
C LEU A 374 14.85 10.59 14.53
N PRO A 375 14.57 11.82 14.97
CA PRO A 375 15.34 12.45 16.04
C PRO A 375 15.31 11.60 17.33
N GLU A 376 16.43 11.52 18.05
CA GLU A 376 16.51 10.71 19.27
C GLU A 376 15.49 11.13 20.33
N SER A 377 15.22 12.43 20.44
CA SER A 377 14.25 12.98 21.38
C SER A 377 12.80 12.56 21.11
N TRP A 378 12.53 11.94 19.97
CA TRP A 378 11.21 11.47 19.56
C TRP A 378 11.05 9.96 19.72
N MET A 379 12.10 9.25 20.13
CA MET A 379 12.04 7.81 20.36
C MET A 379 11.54 7.51 21.78
N PRO A 380 10.41 6.80 21.94
CA PRO A 380 10.00 6.29 23.24
C PRO A 380 11.05 5.32 23.81
N GLU A 381 11.19 5.27 25.13
CA GLU A 381 12.20 4.45 25.79
C GLU A 381 12.04 2.95 25.50
N ASP A 382 10.83 2.39 25.64
CA ASP A 382 10.55 0.96 25.38
C ASP A 382 10.71 0.59 23.88
N SER A 383 10.69 1.59 22.99
CA SER A 383 10.92 1.39 21.55
C SER A 383 12.39 1.14 21.19
N ARG A 384 13.33 1.37 22.13
CA ARG A 384 14.77 1.11 21.91
C ARG A 384 15.05 -0.35 21.55
N VAL A 385 14.34 -1.28 22.19
CA VAL A 385 14.42 -2.72 21.88
C VAL A 385 14.17 -3.00 20.40
N GLU A 386 13.21 -2.30 19.80
CA GLU A 386 12.89 -2.46 18.38
C GLU A 386 13.90 -1.76 17.47
N ILE A 387 14.23 -0.49 17.75
CA ILE A 387 15.05 0.31 16.84
C ILE A 387 16.50 -0.18 16.82
N ASP A 388 17.07 -0.54 17.97
CA ASP A 388 18.46 -0.99 18.09
C ASP A 388 18.63 -2.37 17.43
N ALA A 389 17.63 -3.25 17.58
CA ALA A 389 17.57 -4.51 16.85
C ALA A 389 17.54 -4.30 15.34
N LYS A 390 16.73 -3.34 14.86
CA LYS A 390 16.63 -3.01 13.43
C LYS A 390 17.91 -2.40 12.87
N ILE A 391 18.55 -1.48 13.59
CA ILE A 391 19.83 -0.86 13.20
C ILE A 391 20.90 -1.94 13.06
N THR A 392 21.01 -2.84 14.05
CA THR A 392 21.97 -3.95 14.00
C THR A 392 21.68 -4.90 12.83
N ALA A 393 20.40 -5.18 12.55
CA ALA A 393 19.98 -5.97 11.39
C ALA A 393 20.13 -5.26 10.03
N GLY A 394 20.72 -4.06 10.02
CA GLY A 394 21.12 -3.35 8.81
C GLY A 394 20.28 -2.12 8.47
N TYR A 395 19.36 -1.66 9.32
CA TYR A 395 18.72 -0.36 9.10
C TYR A 395 19.78 0.77 9.07
N PHE A 396 19.50 1.79 8.28
CA PHE A 396 20.37 2.95 8.15
C PHE A 396 20.39 3.74 9.45
N THR A 397 21.60 4.12 9.87
CA THR A 397 21.83 5.14 10.88
C THR A 397 23.13 5.88 10.55
N THR A 398 23.17 7.14 10.92
CA THR A 398 24.32 8.05 10.96
C THR A 398 25.03 7.98 12.31
N GLY A 399 24.39 7.36 13.31
CA GLY A 399 24.91 7.13 14.66
C GLY A 399 25.69 5.82 14.83
N HIS A 400 25.93 5.48 16.10
CA HIS A 400 26.68 4.28 16.50
C HIS A 400 25.91 2.99 16.17
N ARG A 401 26.61 1.99 15.63
CA ARG A 401 26.07 0.64 15.48
C ARG A 401 26.54 -0.21 16.66
N MET A 402 25.57 -0.67 17.45
CA MET A 402 25.83 -1.49 18.62
C MET A 402 26.51 -2.82 18.27
N THR A 403 27.40 -3.24 19.15
CA THR A 403 27.96 -4.60 19.22
C THR A 403 26.92 -5.60 19.75
N GLU A 404 27.17 -6.91 19.58
CA GLU A 404 26.25 -7.94 20.10
C GLU A 404 26.09 -7.88 21.63
N GLU A 405 27.14 -7.51 22.35
CA GLU A 405 27.14 -7.36 23.81
C GLU A 405 26.28 -6.16 24.25
N GLU A 406 26.44 -5.01 23.58
CA GLU A 406 25.63 -3.82 23.82
C GLU A 406 24.15 -4.09 23.50
N LEU A 407 23.87 -4.79 22.40
CA LEU A 407 22.50 -5.14 22.00
C LEU A 407 21.83 -6.09 23.00
N ALA A 408 22.57 -7.00 23.62
CA ALA A 408 22.06 -7.90 24.65
C ALA A 408 21.73 -7.17 25.97
N ALA A 409 22.31 -5.98 26.19
CA ALA A 409 22.05 -5.15 27.36
C ALA A 409 20.77 -4.30 27.21
N VAL A 410 20.33 -4.01 25.98
CA VAL A 410 19.06 -3.30 25.72
C VAL A 410 17.87 -4.20 26.07
N LYS A 411 17.07 -3.75 27.03
CA LYS A 411 15.90 -4.46 27.56
C LYS A 411 14.69 -3.54 27.58
N GLY A 412 13.53 -4.10 27.23
CA GLY A 412 12.24 -3.44 27.41
C GLY A 412 11.70 -3.62 28.82
N ARG A 413 10.55 -3.01 29.08
CA ARG A 413 9.78 -3.21 30.34
C ARG A 413 9.45 -4.68 30.57
N SER A 414 9.39 -5.06 31.84
CA SER A 414 9.04 -6.42 32.26
C SER A 414 7.55 -6.73 32.02
N TRP A 415 7.12 -7.98 32.26
CA TRP A 415 5.70 -8.36 32.14
C TRP A 415 4.79 -7.72 33.20
N GLU A 416 5.35 -7.32 34.35
CA GLU A 416 4.60 -6.83 35.51
C GLU A 416 4.46 -5.29 35.54
N GLU A 417 5.20 -4.59 34.66
CA GLU A 417 5.15 -3.14 34.43
C GLU A 417 4.33 -2.82 33.17
#